data_AF-A0A6A8FI55-F1
#
_entry.id   AF-A0A6A8FI55-F1
#
_cell.length_a   1.000
_cell.length_b   1.000
_cell.length_c   1.000
_cell.angle_alpha   90.00
_cell.angle_beta   90.00
_cell.angle_gamma   90.00
#
_symmetry.space_group_name_H-M   'P 1'
#
loop_
_entity.id
_entity.type
_entity.pdbx_description
1 polymer ?
#
loop_
_entity_poly.entity_id
_entity_poly.type
_entity_poly.pdbx_seq_one_letter_code
_entity_poly.pdbx_strand_id
1 'polypeptide(L)'
;MTDIISWDKAIDKKVKSSDDKDLGKIQSVTRDYIQTKEGTVDKKYYYIPKYYLQGYDGDHLWVSLTKDDVKSRFEGEKAPPAATFETPDYVQRKTTVTKQYPDFETNIPTYAGTSATASDSVAMPWDKIIDRKVKSSDNEDMGKVESIATSYVEVKEGAVHKKRYFIPKYHVQGFDGEYIRTSLTKNEIKDRYERDSPPTESEFQTQEYVEQKRKVDSTYPQFLHGIPFMAKESGVKLQTEQSGETLNIPWEEIIHKRVKTTDNVDIGDIEQVGNEFIVVREGVARIRHYYIPKSYINNYDGSSVYVAAPSGLVSAKFERETEPTPEDIRMLANDAPPRKAS
;
A
#
# COMPACT_ATOMS: atom_id res chain seq x y z
N MET A 1 -27.07 10.65 -10.85
CA MET A 1 -26.48 10.69 -12.19
C MET A 1 -25.00 10.93 -12.01
N THR A 2 -24.15 9.97 -12.36
CA THR A 2 -22.70 10.11 -12.29
C THR A 2 -22.24 10.94 -13.49
N ASP A 3 -21.91 12.21 -13.25
CA ASP A 3 -21.41 13.11 -14.29
C ASP A 3 -19.99 12.70 -14.69
N ILE A 4 -19.89 11.84 -15.71
CA ILE A 4 -18.64 11.57 -16.41
C ILE A 4 -18.25 12.86 -17.13
N ILE A 5 -17.14 13.46 -16.71
CA ILE A 5 -16.62 14.71 -17.28
C ILE A 5 -15.57 14.38 -18.35
N SER A 6 -15.71 14.97 -19.53
CA SER A 6 -14.68 14.88 -20.57
C SER A 6 -13.56 15.89 -20.31
N TRP A 7 -12.37 15.64 -20.86
CA TRP A 7 -11.22 16.55 -20.72
C TRP A 7 -11.53 17.98 -21.18
N ASP A 8 -12.30 18.15 -22.26
CA ASP A 8 -12.71 19.48 -22.74
C ASP A 8 -13.59 20.23 -21.74
N LYS A 9 -14.42 19.50 -20.99
CA LYS A 9 -15.30 20.07 -19.95
C LYS A 9 -14.57 20.35 -18.64
N ALA A 10 -13.30 19.92 -18.51
CA ALA A 10 -12.48 20.14 -17.33
C ALA A 10 -11.83 21.53 -17.29
N ILE A 11 -11.87 22.29 -18.39
CA ILE A 11 -11.40 23.68 -18.43
C ILE A 11 -12.17 24.51 -17.38
N ASP A 12 -11.47 25.44 -16.72
CA ASP A 12 -11.94 26.26 -15.60
C ASP A 12 -12.29 25.52 -14.30
N LYS A 13 -12.22 24.19 -14.27
CA LYS A 13 -12.37 23.41 -13.04
C LYS A 13 -11.14 23.57 -12.15
N LYS A 14 -11.37 23.52 -10.84
CA LYS A 14 -10.33 23.63 -9.81
C LYS A 14 -9.54 22.34 -9.72
N VAL A 15 -8.27 22.44 -9.36
CA VAL A 15 -7.37 21.30 -9.21
C VAL A 15 -6.76 21.33 -7.82
N LYS A 16 -6.76 20.17 -7.16
CA LYS A 16 -6.13 19.96 -5.86
C LYS A 16 -5.01 18.93 -5.95
N SER A 17 -3.98 19.12 -5.14
CA SER A 17 -2.94 18.14 -4.88
C SER A 17 -3.40 17.06 -3.88
N SER A 18 -2.62 16.00 -3.73
CA SER A 18 -2.93 14.89 -2.81
C SER A 18 -2.89 15.30 -1.32
N ASP A 19 -2.25 16.42 -1.00
CA ASP A 19 -2.21 17.05 0.32
C ASP A 19 -3.24 18.19 0.49
N ASP A 20 -4.32 18.15 -0.31
CA ASP A 20 -5.48 19.05 -0.27
C ASP A 20 -5.13 20.54 -0.46
N LYS A 21 -4.05 20.82 -1.21
CA LYS A 21 -3.67 22.20 -1.54
C LYS A 21 -4.18 22.58 -2.91
N ASP A 22 -4.53 23.85 -3.05
CA ASP A 22 -4.96 24.43 -4.32
C ASP A 22 -3.79 24.46 -5.32
N LEU A 23 -4.06 23.96 -6.52
CA LEU A 23 -3.18 24.05 -7.70
C LEU A 23 -3.79 24.97 -8.76
N GLY A 24 -4.86 25.70 -8.41
CA GLY A 24 -5.53 26.65 -9.26
C GLY A 24 -6.55 26.00 -10.19
N LYS A 25 -6.82 26.65 -11.33
CA LYS A 25 -7.80 26.18 -12.31
C LYS A 25 -7.15 25.73 -13.60
N ILE A 26 -7.75 24.73 -14.26
CA ILE A 26 -7.31 24.29 -15.59
C ILE A 26 -7.50 25.42 -16.59
N GLN A 27 -6.42 25.83 -17.24
CA GLN A 27 -6.42 26.81 -18.34
C GLN A 27 -6.50 26.12 -19.70
N SER A 28 -5.80 24.99 -19.85
CA SER A 28 -5.79 24.22 -21.09
C SER A 28 -5.55 22.75 -20.81
N VAL A 29 -6.03 21.91 -21.72
CA VAL A 29 -5.76 20.47 -21.73
C VAL A 29 -5.15 20.12 -23.08
N THR A 30 -4.02 19.43 -23.06
CA THR A 30 -3.35 18.94 -24.28
C THR A 30 -3.53 17.44 -24.41
N ARG A 31 -2.79 16.77 -25.29
CA ARG A 31 -2.75 15.30 -25.30
C ARG A 31 -2.05 14.75 -24.05
N ASP A 32 -0.99 15.40 -23.61
CA ASP A 32 -0.03 14.82 -22.65
C ASP A 32 -0.16 15.38 -21.23
N TYR A 33 -0.60 16.63 -21.09
CA TYR A 33 -0.68 17.32 -19.80
C TYR A 33 -1.89 18.26 -19.71
N ILE A 34 -2.25 18.62 -18.47
CA ILE A 34 -3.10 19.76 -18.16
C ILE A 34 -2.24 20.94 -17.72
N GLN A 35 -2.63 22.14 -18.13
CA GLN A 35 -2.05 23.37 -17.62
C GLN A 35 -2.97 23.96 -16.57
N THR A 36 -2.48 24.19 -15.36
CA THR A 36 -3.24 24.91 -14.32
C THR A 36 -2.62 26.28 -14.07
N LYS A 37 -3.43 27.19 -13.53
CA LYS A 37 -3.02 28.53 -13.14
C LYS A 37 -3.50 28.85 -11.73
N GLU A 38 -2.54 29.09 -10.85
CA GLU A 38 -2.75 29.50 -9.47
C GLU A 38 -2.47 31.01 -9.32
N GLY A 39 -3.32 31.71 -8.57
CA GLY A 39 -3.13 33.13 -8.26
C GLY A 39 -3.65 34.12 -9.31
N THR A 40 -4.00 35.32 -8.85
CA THR A 40 -4.52 36.43 -9.69
C THR A 40 -3.47 37.50 -9.99
N VAL A 41 -2.54 37.74 -9.06
CA VAL A 41 -1.46 38.74 -9.16
C VAL A 41 -0.15 38.07 -9.55
N ASP A 42 0.40 37.22 -8.68
CA ASP A 42 1.60 36.41 -8.97
C ASP A 42 1.19 35.04 -9.51
N LYS A 43 0.93 34.99 -10.82
CA LYS A 43 0.41 33.81 -11.51
C LYS A 43 1.47 32.73 -11.58
N LYS A 44 1.17 31.56 -11.03
CA LYS A 44 1.98 30.35 -11.20
C LYS A 44 1.29 29.41 -12.17
N TYR A 45 2.07 28.83 -13.07
CA TYR A 45 1.58 27.86 -14.04
C TYR A 45 2.20 26.50 -13.77
N TYR A 46 1.36 25.47 -13.79
CA TYR A 46 1.78 24.08 -13.62
C TYR A 46 1.42 23.27 -14.87
N TYR A 47 2.36 22.49 -15.38
CA TYR A 47 2.17 21.62 -16.55
C TYR A 47 2.17 20.15 -16.12
N ILE A 48 1.02 19.69 -15.62
CA ILE A 48 0.88 18.41 -14.93
C ILE A 48 0.51 17.32 -15.93
N PRO A 49 1.31 16.25 -16.08
CA PRO A 49 0.98 15.17 -17.02
C PRO A 49 -0.33 14.47 -16.65
N LYS A 50 -1.18 14.18 -17.63
CA LYS A 50 -2.56 13.72 -17.40
C LYS A 50 -2.65 12.50 -16.49
N TYR A 51 -1.72 11.57 -16.65
CA TYR A 51 -1.74 10.31 -15.90
C TYR A 51 -1.39 10.46 -14.41
N TYR A 52 -1.00 11.64 -13.95
CA TYR A 52 -0.97 11.96 -12.50
C TYR A 52 -2.35 12.34 -11.94
N LEU A 53 -3.37 12.45 -12.78
CA LEU A 53 -4.73 12.76 -12.36
C LEU A 53 -5.44 11.52 -11.81
N GLN A 54 -6.09 11.67 -10.65
CA GLN A 54 -6.83 10.60 -9.97
C GLN A 54 -8.31 10.59 -10.35
N GLY A 55 -8.88 11.74 -10.69
CA GLY A 55 -10.27 11.87 -11.12
C GLY A 55 -10.89 13.23 -10.80
N TYR A 56 -12.22 13.32 -10.96
CA TYR A 56 -13.06 14.48 -10.63
C TYR A 56 -14.18 14.14 -9.62
N ASP A 57 -14.30 14.86 -8.51
CA ASP A 57 -15.30 14.56 -7.44
C ASP A 57 -16.65 15.25 -7.62
N GLY A 58 -16.81 16.05 -8.67
CA GLY A 58 -17.97 16.92 -8.85
C GLY A 58 -17.66 18.40 -8.64
N ASP A 59 -16.58 18.75 -7.95
CA ASP A 59 -16.12 20.14 -7.69
C ASP A 59 -14.64 20.35 -8.08
N HIS A 60 -13.75 19.43 -7.70
CA HIS A 60 -12.30 19.50 -7.91
C HIS A 60 -11.77 18.29 -8.70
N LEU A 61 -10.77 18.53 -9.54
CA LEU A 61 -9.91 17.47 -10.06
C LEU A 61 -8.75 17.23 -9.09
N TRP A 62 -8.36 15.98 -8.92
CA TRP A 62 -7.35 15.58 -7.95
C TRP A 62 -6.11 15.04 -8.62
N VAL A 63 -4.94 15.52 -8.19
CA VAL A 63 -3.63 15.08 -8.65
C VAL A 63 -3.01 14.20 -7.57
N SER A 64 -2.38 13.10 -7.98
CA SER A 64 -1.75 12.12 -7.09
C SER A 64 -0.43 12.60 -6.45
N LEU A 65 -0.11 13.89 -6.55
CA LEU A 65 1.15 14.49 -6.15
C LEU A 65 0.88 15.57 -5.12
N THR A 66 1.81 15.76 -4.19
CA THR A 66 1.78 16.88 -3.26
C THR A 66 1.98 18.19 -4.01
N LYS A 67 1.57 19.31 -3.42
CA LYS A 67 1.82 20.62 -4.03
C LYS A 67 3.31 20.90 -4.22
N ASP A 68 4.16 20.49 -3.29
CA ASP A 68 5.60 20.68 -3.40
C ASP A 68 6.22 19.82 -4.52
N ASP A 69 5.72 18.60 -4.75
CA ASP A 69 6.11 17.79 -5.92
C ASP A 69 5.67 18.44 -7.23
N VAL A 70 4.44 18.94 -7.28
CA VAL A 70 3.92 19.65 -8.47
C VAL A 70 4.77 20.89 -8.74
N LYS A 71 5.09 21.63 -7.69
CA LYS A 71 5.90 22.83 -7.76
C LYS A 71 7.32 22.55 -8.26
N SER A 72 7.99 21.58 -7.65
CA SER A 72 9.39 21.26 -7.98
C SER A 72 9.57 20.68 -9.39
N ARG A 73 8.57 19.98 -9.92
CA ARG A 73 8.69 19.23 -11.18
C ARG A 73 7.96 19.86 -12.36
N PHE A 74 6.89 20.60 -12.10
CA PHE A 74 5.96 21.02 -13.15
C PHE A 74 5.63 22.51 -13.13
N GLU A 75 6.17 23.30 -12.19
CA GLU A 75 6.07 24.75 -12.23
C GLU A 75 6.97 25.31 -13.34
N GLY A 76 6.44 26.20 -14.17
CA GLY A 76 7.23 26.90 -15.16
C GLY A 76 6.43 27.96 -15.91
N GLU A 77 7.11 28.87 -16.59
CA GLU A 77 6.42 29.89 -17.40
C GLU A 77 5.97 29.34 -18.77
N LYS A 78 6.63 28.30 -19.27
CA LYS A 78 6.40 27.72 -20.60
C LYS A 78 6.22 26.22 -20.51
N ALA A 79 5.40 25.69 -21.41
CA ALA A 79 5.17 24.25 -21.52
C ALA A 79 6.49 23.52 -21.83
N PRO A 80 6.84 22.48 -21.07
CA PRO A 80 7.99 21.65 -21.39
C PRO A 80 7.67 20.73 -22.58
N PRO A 81 8.69 20.22 -23.30
CA PRO A 81 8.47 19.26 -24.39
C PRO A 81 7.83 17.97 -23.89
N ALA A 82 6.88 17.38 -24.63
CA ALA A 82 6.18 16.16 -24.20
C ALA A 82 7.12 15.01 -23.79
N ALA A 83 8.26 14.86 -24.47
CA ALA A 83 9.27 13.84 -24.17
C ALA A 83 9.86 13.96 -22.75
N THR A 84 9.81 15.14 -22.11
CA THR A 84 10.28 15.30 -20.72
C THR A 84 9.36 14.63 -19.71
N PHE A 85 8.14 14.29 -20.11
CA PHE A 85 7.18 13.59 -19.26
C PHE A 85 7.25 12.07 -19.37
N GLU A 86 7.82 11.53 -20.44
CA GLU A 86 7.93 10.09 -20.72
C GLU A 86 9.04 9.42 -19.88
N THR A 87 8.97 9.61 -18.57
CA THR A 87 9.78 8.87 -17.61
C THR A 87 9.26 7.43 -17.48
N PRO A 88 10.10 6.45 -17.09
CA PRO A 88 9.63 5.08 -16.86
C PRO A 88 8.41 5.00 -15.91
N ASP A 89 8.39 5.83 -14.87
CA ASP A 89 7.28 5.95 -13.91
C ASP A 89 5.98 6.42 -14.58
N TYR A 90 6.09 7.43 -15.44
CA TYR A 90 4.95 7.94 -16.18
C TYR A 90 4.42 6.92 -17.18
N VAL A 91 5.30 6.21 -17.89
CA VAL A 91 4.93 5.14 -18.84
C VAL A 91 4.21 4.00 -18.12
N GLN A 92 4.69 3.59 -16.95
CA GLN A 92 4.05 2.54 -16.14
C GLN A 92 2.68 2.99 -15.63
N ARG A 93 2.57 4.23 -15.15
CA ARG A 93 1.29 4.81 -14.72
C ARG A 93 0.30 4.93 -15.86
N LYS A 94 0.75 5.39 -17.03
CA LYS A 94 -0.01 5.43 -18.27
C LYS A 94 -0.56 4.05 -18.64
N THR A 95 0.27 3.02 -18.58
CA THR A 95 -0.14 1.63 -18.84
C THR A 95 -1.20 1.16 -17.84
N THR A 96 -1.02 1.44 -16.56
CA THR A 96 -1.92 1.02 -15.47
C THR A 96 -3.29 1.70 -15.57
N VAL A 97 -3.29 3.03 -15.72
CA VAL A 97 -4.51 3.84 -15.84
C VAL A 97 -5.26 3.48 -17.12
N THR A 98 -4.58 3.27 -18.25
CA THR A 98 -5.22 2.85 -19.51
C THR A 98 -5.88 1.48 -19.39
N LYS A 99 -5.29 0.56 -18.62
CA LYS A 99 -5.88 -0.77 -18.37
C LYS A 99 -7.15 -0.66 -17.50
N GLN A 100 -7.13 0.21 -16.50
CA GLN A 100 -8.25 0.40 -15.57
C GLN A 100 -9.38 1.25 -16.16
N TYR A 101 -9.04 2.26 -16.94
CA TYR A 101 -9.93 3.22 -17.58
C TYR A 101 -9.57 3.30 -19.08
N PRO A 102 -10.08 2.38 -19.92
CA PRO A 102 -9.79 2.36 -21.36
C PRO A 102 -10.18 3.64 -22.09
N ASP A 103 -11.10 4.43 -21.52
CA ASP A 103 -11.59 5.71 -22.03
C ASP A 103 -10.93 6.92 -21.36
N PHE A 104 -9.84 6.74 -20.58
CA PHE A 104 -9.13 7.83 -19.91
C PHE A 104 -8.64 8.94 -20.85
N GLU A 105 -8.34 8.61 -22.09
CA GLU A 105 -7.93 9.61 -23.10
C GLU A 105 -9.05 10.59 -23.45
N THR A 106 -10.32 10.19 -23.30
CA THR A 106 -11.49 11.02 -23.63
C THR A 106 -12.25 11.50 -22.39
N ASN A 107 -12.23 10.72 -21.31
CA ASN A 107 -13.00 10.97 -20.09
C ASN A 107 -12.11 10.99 -18.86
N ILE A 108 -12.49 11.80 -17.88
CA ILE A 108 -11.87 11.82 -16.56
C ILE A 108 -12.70 10.91 -15.65
N PRO A 109 -12.07 9.92 -14.97
CA PRO A 109 -12.77 9.05 -14.05
C PRO A 109 -13.32 9.87 -12.87
N THR A 110 -14.41 9.41 -12.27
CA THR A 110 -14.92 10.00 -11.03
C THR A 110 -13.86 9.86 -9.93
N TYR A 111 -13.51 10.96 -9.29
CA TYR A 111 -12.68 10.94 -8.10
C TYR A 111 -13.52 10.41 -6.96
N ALA A 112 -13.19 9.21 -6.55
CA ALA A 112 -13.75 8.62 -5.36
C ALA A 112 -12.93 9.13 -4.16
N GLY A 113 -13.01 10.43 -3.89
CA GLY A 113 -12.16 11.10 -2.90
C GLY A 113 -12.37 10.52 -1.51
N THR A 114 -11.40 9.74 -1.01
CA THR A 114 -11.49 8.98 0.27
C THR A 114 -12.87 8.35 0.53
N SER A 115 -13.58 8.06 -0.56
CA SER A 115 -14.90 7.44 -0.65
C SER A 115 -15.02 6.75 -2.01
N ALA A 116 -13.87 6.35 -2.59
CA ALA A 116 -13.75 5.00 -3.08
C ALA A 116 -14.16 4.14 -1.89
N THR A 117 -15.24 3.40 -2.07
CA THR A 117 -15.40 2.11 -1.44
C THR A 117 -14.03 1.49 -1.20
N ALA A 118 -13.52 1.65 0.03
CA ALA A 118 -12.43 0.87 0.59
C ALA A 118 -13.02 -0.50 0.88
N SER A 119 -13.49 -1.15 -0.18
CA SER A 119 -13.91 -2.53 -0.14
C SER A 119 -12.93 -3.42 -0.89
N ASP A 120 -11.76 -2.93 -1.36
CA ASP A 120 -10.76 -3.83 -1.98
C ASP A 120 -9.28 -3.34 -2.10
N SER A 121 -8.75 -2.42 -1.27
CA SER A 121 -7.30 -2.13 -1.31
C SER A 121 -6.63 -2.00 0.07
N VAL A 122 -5.94 -3.07 0.47
CA VAL A 122 -5.17 -3.31 1.71
C VAL A 122 -3.76 -2.69 1.64
N ALA A 123 -3.64 -1.40 1.30
CA ALA A 123 -2.33 -0.73 1.20
C ALA A 123 -2.37 0.72 1.68
N MET A 124 -1.46 1.07 2.60
CA MET A 124 -1.20 2.45 3.01
C MET A 124 -0.45 3.17 1.90
N PRO A 125 -0.99 4.26 1.33
CA PRO A 125 -0.29 5.02 0.30
C PRO A 125 1.07 5.51 0.80
N TRP A 126 2.08 5.49 -0.07
CA TRP A 126 3.43 5.90 0.27
C TRP A 126 3.45 7.33 0.85
N ASP A 127 2.73 8.27 0.28
CA ASP A 127 2.68 9.65 0.80
C ASP A 127 2.20 9.77 2.27
N LYS A 128 1.47 8.77 2.78
CA LYS A 128 0.97 8.74 4.17
C LYS A 128 1.99 8.24 5.20
N ILE A 129 3.17 7.81 4.76
CA ILE A 129 4.22 7.29 5.65
C ILE A 129 5.24 8.34 6.08
N ILE A 130 5.16 9.56 5.54
CA ILE A 130 6.03 10.68 5.91
C ILE A 130 5.83 11.00 7.41
N ASP A 131 6.93 11.32 8.11
CA ASP A 131 7.00 11.54 9.57
C ASP A 131 6.69 10.30 10.44
N ARG A 132 6.38 9.15 9.84
CA ARG A 132 6.22 7.89 10.56
C ARG A 132 7.57 7.31 10.97
N LYS A 133 7.59 6.64 12.12
CA LYS A 133 8.78 5.97 12.65
C LYS A 133 9.08 4.71 11.86
N VAL A 134 10.36 4.39 11.72
CA VAL A 134 10.85 3.21 11.01
C VAL A 134 11.56 2.30 11.99
N LYS A 135 11.29 1.00 11.90
CA LYS A 135 12.00 -0.05 12.63
C LYS A 135 12.65 -1.04 11.67
N SER A 136 13.87 -1.42 12.02
CA SER A 136 14.60 -2.52 11.38
C SER A 136 14.02 -3.89 11.78
N SER A 137 14.49 -4.95 11.12
CA SER A 137 14.06 -6.33 11.38
C SER A 137 14.46 -6.84 12.77
N ASP A 138 15.53 -6.29 13.35
CA ASP A 138 15.97 -6.51 14.74
C ASP A 138 15.28 -5.58 15.75
N ASN A 139 14.20 -4.91 15.34
CA ASN A 139 13.30 -4.09 16.19
C ASN A 139 13.92 -2.81 16.78
N GLU A 140 15.08 -2.41 16.27
CA GLU A 140 15.77 -1.16 16.61
C GLU A 140 15.10 0.05 15.92
N ASP A 141 15.17 1.22 16.56
CA ASP A 141 14.67 2.48 16.01
C ASP A 141 15.60 2.99 14.91
N MET A 142 15.04 3.33 13.76
CA MET A 142 15.77 3.90 12.62
C MET A 142 15.48 5.38 12.42
N GLY A 143 14.65 5.98 13.28
CA GLY A 143 14.19 7.35 13.13
C GLY A 143 12.90 7.44 12.31
N LYS A 144 12.75 8.49 11.51
CA LYS A 144 11.49 8.79 10.81
C LYS A 144 11.67 8.94 9.31
N VAL A 145 10.62 8.64 8.56
CA VAL A 145 10.57 8.92 7.12
C VAL A 145 10.59 10.42 6.89
N GLU A 146 11.60 10.92 6.19
CA GLU A 146 11.72 12.32 5.79
C GLU A 146 11.08 12.54 4.41
N SER A 147 11.39 11.67 3.45
CA SER A 147 10.97 11.82 2.06
C SER A 147 10.83 10.47 1.37
N ILE A 148 10.15 10.45 0.23
CA ILE A 148 9.91 9.23 -0.55
C ILE A 148 10.27 9.51 -2.00
N ALA A 149 11.27 8.79 -2.50
CA ALA A 149 11.64 8.81 -3.90
C ALA A 149 10.94 7.68 -4.66
N THR A 150 11.14 7.59 -5.97
CA THR A 150 10.60 6.49 -6.78
C THR A 150 11.11 5.14 -6.28
N SER A 151 12.42 5.04 -6.04
CA SER A 151 13.13 3.77 -5.80
C SER A 151 13.46 3.50 -4.33
N TYR A 152 13.40 4.51 -3.46
CA TYR A 152 13.76 4.40 -2.04
C TYR A 152 12.89 5.27 -1.14
N VAL A 153 12.97 4.99 0.16
CA VAL A 153 12.48 5.81 1.26
C VAL A 153 13.68 6.45 1.97
N GLU A 154 13.62 7.76 2.18
CA GLU A 154 14.62 8.45 2.99
C GLU A 154 14.20 8.44 4.46
N VAL A 155 15.06 7.91 5.31
CA VAL A 155 14.86 7.85 6.76
C VAL A 155 15.93 8.67 7.47
N LYS A 156 15.53 9.41 8.51
CA LYS A 156 16.37 10.34 9.24
C LYS A 156 16.40 10.01 10.72
N GLU A 157 17.60 9.79 11.25
CA GLU A 157 17.85 9.44 12.65
C GLU A 157 18.62 10.57 13.36
N GLY A 158 18.17 10.93 14.56
CA GLY A 158 18.83 11.91 15.42
C GLY A 158 18.40 13.37 15.22
N ALA A 159 18.54 14.18 16.28
CA ALA A 159 18.09 15.58 16.29
C ALA A 159 19.18 16.59 15.90
N VAL A 160 20.45 16.30 16.21
CA VAL A 160 21.58 17.25 16.09
C VAL A 160 22.53 16.86 14.97
N HIS A 161 23.02 15.61 14.95
CA HIS A 161 23.78 15.03 13.85
C HIS A 161 22.90 14.03 13.11
N LYS A 162 22.11 14.55 12.18
CA LYS A 162 21.09 13.79 11.45
C LYS A 162 21.75 12.81 10.49
N LYS A 163 21.66 11.52 10.78
CA LYS A 163 22.04 10.45 9.84
C LYS A 163 20.90 10.24 8.86
N ARG A 164 21.23 10.00 7.60
CA ARG A 164 20.26 9.80 6.52
C ARG A 164 20.46 8.42 5.90
N TYR A 165 19.38 7.70 5.73
CA TYR A 165 19.34 6.36 5.16
C TYR A 165 18.45 6.36 3.93
N PHE A 166 18.95 5.87 2.80
CA PHE A 166 18.21 5.78 1.54
C PHE A 166 17.84 4.32 1.27
N ILE A 167 16.76 3.86 1.91
CA ILE A 167 16.39 2.44 1.95
C ILE A 167 15.57 2.10 0.70
N PRO A 168 16.01 1.16 -0.16
CA PRO A 168 15.23 0.74 -1.31
C PRO A 168 13.81 0.29 -0.93
N LYS A 169 12.80 0.67 -1.71
CA LYS A 169 11.40 0.39 -1.37
C LYS A 169 11.11 -1.10 -1.21
N TYR A 170 11.76 -1.96 -1.97
CA TYR A 170 11.57 -3.42 -1.88
C TYR A 170 12.04 -4.02 -0.54
N HIS A 171 12.82 -3.28 0.26
CA HIS A 171 13.17 -3.66 1.63
C HIS A 171 12.14 -3.20 2.67
N VAL A 172 11.16 -2.37 2.30
CA VAL A 172 10.05 -2.00 3.18
C VAL A 172 9.05 -3.16 3.18
N GLN A 173 8.71 -3.67 4.35
CA GLN A 173 7.79 -4.80 4.48
C GLN A 173 6.34 -4.36 4.64
N GLY A 174 6.14 -3.18 5.23
CA GLY A 174 4.83 -2.56 5.39
C GLY A 174 4.72 -1.73 6.67
N PHE A 175 3.50 -1.35 7.04
CA PHE A 175 3.22 -0.53 8.23
C PHE A 175 2.42 -1.29 9.27
N ASP A 176 2.94 -1.43 10.48
CA ASP A 176 2.31 -2.24 11.55
C ASP A 176 1.25 -1.51 12.39
N GLY A 177 0.89 -0.28 12.00
CA GLY A 177 0.00 0.61 12.76
C GLY A 177 0.75 1.67 13.57
N GLU A 178 2.02 1.44 13.92
CA GLU A 178 2.86 2.39 14.65
C GLU A 178 4.18 2.69 13.92
N TYR A 179 4.79 1.66 13.33
CA TYR A 179 6.09 1.69 12.68
C TYR A 179 6.04 1.15 11.25
N ILE A 180 6.86 1.76 10.38
CA ILE A 180 7.24 1.18 9.09
C ILE A 180 8.30 0.11 9.36
N ARG A 181 8.09 -1.10 8.84
CA ARG A 181 9.00 -2.24 9.00
C ARG A 181 9.89 -2.41 7.80
N THR A 182 11.15 -2.76 8.04
CA THR A 182 12.10 -3.11 6.99
C THR A 182 12.59 -4.55 7.15
N SER A 183 12.97 -5.20 6.05
CA SER A 183 13.53 -6.54 6.06
C SER A 183 14.99 -6.61 6.51
N LEU A 184 15.63 -5.48 6.81
CA LEU A 184 17.05 -5.35 7.12
C LEU A 184 17.26 -5.00 8.59
N THR A 185 18.36 -5.48 9.16
CA THR A 185 18.81 -5.08 10.51
C THR A 185 19.33 -3.65 10.50
N LYS A 186 19.42 -3.01 11.68
CA LYS A 186 19.95 -1.64 11.78
C LYS A 186 21.38 -1.52 11.26
N ASN A 187 22.22 -2.54 11.49
CA ASN A 187 23.60 -2.53 11.02
C ASN A 187 23.68 -2.66 9.49
N GLU A 188 22.90 -3.56 8.87
CA GLU A 188 22.86 -3.66 7.41
C GLU A 188 22.40 -2.36 6.75
N ILE A 189 21.45 -1.65 7.37
CA ILE A 189 20.99 -0.35 6.86
C ILE A 189 22.10 0.70 6.94
N LYS A 190 22.80 0.77 8.07
CA LYS A 190 23.92 1.70 8.27
C LYS A 190 25.05 1.44 7.28
N ASP A 191 25.46 0.19 7.14
CA ASP A 191 26.63 -0.17 6.33
C ASP A 191 26.39 0.05 4.83
N ARG A 192 25.14 -0.14 4.36
CA ARG A 192 24.82 -0.12 2.93
C ARG A 192 24.13 1.15 2.45
N TYR A 193 23.38 1.83 3.31
CA TYR A 193 22.45 2.88 2.90
C TYR A 193 22.60 4.20 3.66
N GLU A 194 23.54 4.31 4.62
CA GLU A 194 23.89 5.59 5.25
C GLU A 194 24.68 6.47 4.26
N ARG A 195 24.15 7.64 3.91
CA ARG A 195 24.83 8.59 3.01
C ARG A 195 24.50 10.04 3.39
N ASP A 196 25.40 10.97 3.09
CA ASP A 196 25.13 12.40 3.31
C ASP A 196 24.19 12.98 2.24
N SER A 197 24.20 12.40 1.04
CA SER A 197 23.47 12.89 -0.14
C SER A 197 22.63 11.78 -0.78
N PRO A 198 21.48 12.13 -1.41
CA PRO A 198 20.66 11.15 -2.09
C PRO A 198 21.42 10.45 -3.22
N PRO A 199 21.20 9.14 -3.39
CA PRO A 199 21.77 8.39 -4.50
C PRO A 199 21.11 8.80 -5.82
N THR A 200 21.88 8.76 -6.90
CA THR A 200 21.34 8.96 -8.24
C THR A 200 20.53 7.74 -8.69
N GLU A 201 19.59 7.93 -9.62
CA GLU A 201 18.74 6.83 -10.09
C GLU A 201 19.57 5.69 -10.72
N SER A 202 20.62 6.02 -11.47
CA SER A 202 21.51 5.04 -12.08
C SER A 202 22.34 4.24 -11.07
N GLU A 203 22.64 4.80 -9.89
CA GLU A 203 23.28 4.06 -8.79
C GLU A 203 22.32 3.05 -8.15
N PHE A 204 21.01 3.28 -8.25
CA PHE A 204 19.98 2.40 -7.68
C PHE A 204 19.52 1.31 -8.65
N GLN A 205 19.53 1.55 -9.95
CA GLN A 205 19.08 0.60 -10.98
C GLN A 205 20.12 -0.50 -11.27
N THR A 206 20.63 -1.14 -10.22
CA THR A 206 21.50 -2.32 -10.39
C THR A 206 20.68 -3.51 -10.89
N GLN A 207 21.36 -4.49 -11.50
CA GLN A 207 20.71 -5.73 -11.95
C GLN A 207 19.98 -6.43 -10.78
N GLU A 208 20.62 -6.46 -9.60
CA GLU A 208 20.06 -6.99 -8.36
C GLU A 208 18.80 -6.23 -7.93
N TYR A 209 18.82 -4.89 -7.98
CA TYR A 209 17.65 -4.06 -7.69
C TYR A 209 16.46 -4.39 -8.61
N VAL A 210 16.70 -4.50 -9.92
CA VAL A 210 15.66 -4.78 -10.91
C VAL A 210 15.05 -6.16 -10.68
N GLU A 211 15.87 -7.17 -10.39
CA GLU A 211 15.41 -8.53 -10.10
C GLU A 211 14.61 -8.60 -8.79
N GLN A 212 15.10 -7.97 -7.72
CA GLN A 212 14.40 -7.93 -6.44
C GLN A 212 13.10 -7.13 -6.50
N LYS A 213 13.10 -5.98 -7.21
CA LYS A 213 11.89 -5.21 -7.47
C LYS A 213 10.88 -6.02 -8.27
N ARG A 214 11.30 -6.68 -9.35
CA ARG A 214 10.41 -7.52 -10.17
C ARG A 214 9.80 -8.66 -9.36
N LYS A 215 10.59 -9.26 -8.45
CA LYS A 215 10.10 -10.27 -7.52
C LYS A 215 9.04 -9.69 -6.59
N VAL A 216 9.32 -8.56 -5.93
CA VAL A 216 8.37 -7.89 -5.03
C VAL A 216 7.11 -7.41 -5.75
N ASP A 217 7.23 -6.80 -6.94
CA ASP A 217 6.09 -6.36 -7.76
C ASP A 217 5.21 -7.55 -8.21
N SER A 218 5.82 -8.73 -8.41
CA SER A 218 5.09 -9.97 -8.74
C SER A 218 4.40 -10.58 -7.52
N THR A 219 5.04 -10.52 -6.34
CA THR A 219 4.52 -11.07 -5.09
C THR A 219 3.47 -10.16 -4.44
N TYR A 220 3.64 -8.84 -4.56
CA TYR A 220 2.79 -7.81 -3.95
C TYR A 220 2.42 -6.72 -4.99
N PRO A 221 1.49 -6.96 -5.91
CA PRO A 221 1.10 -5.97 -6.93
C PRO A 221 0.62 -4.62 -6.35
N GLN A 222 0.11 -4.63 -5.11
CA GLN A 222 -0.33 -3.45 -4.36
C GLN A 222 0.82 -2.52 -3.93
N PHE A 223 2.07 -3.01 -3.92
CA PHE A 223 3.27 -2.25 -3.57
C PHE A 223 3.49 -1.04 -4.50
N LEU A 224 2.92 -1.13 -5.71
CA LEU A 224 2.86 -0.09 -6.74
C LEU A 224 2.10 1.17 -6.29
N HIS A 225 1.12 1.01 -5.38
CA HIS A 225 0.19 2.06 -4.95
C HIS A 225 0.38 2.49 -3.49
N GLY A 226 1.16 1.74 -2.71
CA GLY A 226 1.38 2.00 -1.29
C GLY A 226 2.20 0.89 -0.66
N ILE A 227 2.62 1.06 0.60
CA ILE A 227 3.10 -0.07 1.38
C ILE A 227 1.89 -0.90 1.85
N PRO A 228 1.97 -2.23 1.85
CA PRO A 228 0.94 -3.03 2.48
C PRO A 228 0.82 -2.60 3.94
N PHE A 229 -0.41 -2.41 4.39
CA PHE A 229 -0.66 -2.24 5.80
C PHE A 229 -0.42 -3.62 6.45
N MET A 230 0.59 -3.74 7.30
CA MET A 230 0.84 -4.95 8.11
C MET A 230 -0.12 -4.92 9.27
N ALA A 231 -1.38 -5.15 8.96
CA ALA A 231 -2.43 -4.84 9.86
C ALA A 231 -2.47 -5.71 11.11
N LYS A 232 -2.59 -5.05 12.27
CA LYS A 232 -3.88 -5.11 12.95
C LYS A 232 -4.89 -4.25 12.16
N GLU A 233 -5.71 -4.82 11.27
CA GLU A 233 -6.72 -4.05 10.49
C GLU A 233 -8.10 -4.24 11.10
N SER A 234 -8.80 -3.14 11.24
CA SER A 234 -10.19 -3.06 11.64
C SER A 234 -11.09 -3.67 10.53
N GLY A 235 -11.83 -4.74 10.89
CA GLY A 235 -13.08 -5.12 10.23
C GLY A 235 -13.03 -5.58 8.76
N VAL A 236 -12.26 -6.62 8.43
CA VAL A 236 -12.48 -7.34 7.15
C VAL A 236 -13.89 -7.91 7.16
N LYS A 237 -14.74 -7.37 6.28
CA LYS A 237 -16.03 -7.95 5.92
C LYS A 237 -15.75 -9.08 4.92
N LEU A 238 -15.70 -10.31 5.41
CA LEU A 238 -15.65 -11.48 4.54
C LEU A 238 -17.02 -11.62 3.85
N GLN A 239 -17.14 -11.20 2.59
CA GLN A 239 -18.34 -11.47 1.80
C GLN A 239 -18.41 -12.97 1.49
N THR A 240 -19.54 -13.57 1.88
CA THR A 240 -19.89 -14.95 1.57
C THR A 240 -20.69 -14.94 0.27
N GLU A 241 -20.17 -15.56 -0.80
CA GLU A 241 -20.91 -15.65 -2.07
C GLU A 241 -22.17 -16.54 -1.99
N GLN A 242 -22.48 -17.16 -0.83
CA GLN A 242 -23.62 -18.08 -0.73
C GLN A 242 -24.49 -18.00 0.54
N SER A 243 -24.31 -17.04 1.47
CA SER A 243 -25.31 -16.83 2.55
C SER A 243 -25.63 -15.38 2.91
N GLY A 244 -24.93 -14.37 2.37
CA GLY A 244 -25.23 -12.97 2.65
C GLY A 244 -24.92 -12.51 4.09
N GLU A 245 -24.44 -13.39 4.96
CA GLU A 245 -23.98 -13.03 6.30
C GLU A 245 -22.51 -12.64 6.26
N THR A 246 -22.23 -11.42 6.74
CA THR A 246 -20.90 -10.84 6.79
C THR A 246 -20.24 -11.23 8.10
N LEU A 247 -19.20 -12.07 8.06
CA LEU A 247 -18.44 -12.41 9.26
C LEU A 247 -17.61 -11.20 9.69
N ASN A 248 -18.03 -10.51 10.75
CA ASN A 248 -17.34 -9.32 11.27
C ASN A 248 -16.37 -9.71 12.39
N ILE A 249 -15.11 -9.94 12.01
CA ILE A 249 -14.04 -10.22 12.97
C ILE A 249 -13.24 -8.93 13.19
N PRO A 250 -13.08 -8.44 14.44
CA PRO A 250 -12.23 -7.31 14.77
C PRO A 250 -10.78 -7.77 14.81
N TRP A 251 -10.14 -7.97 13.64
CA TRP A 251 -8.80 -8.56 13.53
C TRP A 251 -7.71 -7.82 14.32
N GLU A 252 -7.95 -6.57 14.67
CA GLU A 252 -7.11 -5.76 15.55
C GLU A 252 -7.12 -6.19 17.03
N GLU A 253 -8.22 -6.80 17.47
CA GLU A 253 -8.45 -7.23 18.85
C GLU A 253 -8.25 -8.73 19.05
N ILE A 254 -8.05 -9.51 17.99
CA ILE A 254 -7.95 -10.97 18.11
C ILE A 254 -6.56 -11.47 18.51
N ILE A 255 -5.52 -10.63 18.49
CA ILE A 255 -4.20 -11.03 18.99
C ILE A 255 -4.35 -11.42 20.47
N HIS A 256 -3.77 -12.56 20.85
CA HIS A 256 -3.92 -13.24 22.13
C HIS A 256 -5.29 -13.88 22.40
N LYS A 257 -6.24 -13.84 21.46
CA LYS A 257 -7.47 -14.64 21.56
C LYS A 257 -7.22 -16.09 21.18
N ARG A 258 -8.10 -16.95 21.67
CA ARG A 258 -8.01 -18.41 21.51
C ARG A 258 -8.40 -18.81 20.10
N VAL A 259 -7.72 -19.81 19.57
CA VAL A 259 -8.13 -20.46 18.33
C VAL A 259 -8.64 -21.85 18.65
N LYS A 260 -9.83 -22.16 18.15
CA LYS A 260 -10.49 -23.44 18.34
C LYS A 260 -10.80 -24.11 17.02
N THR A 261 -10.82 -25.43 17.04
CA THR A 261 -11.13 -26.27 15.89
C THR A 261 -12.62 -26.59 15.81
N THR A 262 -13.06 -27.25 14.73
CA THR A 262 -14.46 -27.68 14.55
C THR A 262 -14.96 -28.64 15.63
N ASP A 263 -14.07 -29.37 16.29
CA ASP A 263 -14.30 -30.24 17.44
C ASP A 263 -14.11 -29.52 18.79
N ASN A 264 -14.07 -28.18 18.78
CA ASN A 264 -13.99 -27.29 19.94
C ASN A 264 -12.72 -27.47 20.80
N VAL A 265 -11.65 -28.02 20.21
CA VAL A 265 -10.34 -28.14 20.85
C VAL A 265 -9.57 -26.84 20.66
N ASP A 266 -8.95 -26.39 21.74
CA ASP A 266 -8.08 -25.22 21.75
C ASP A 266 -6.70 -25.55 21.18
N ILE A 267 -6.23 -24.76 20.22
CA ILE A 267 -4.95 -24.98 19.53
C ILE A 267 -3.97 -23.83 19.75
N GLY A 268 -4.19 -23.01 20.77
CA GLY A 268 -3.32 -21.92 21.16
C GLY A 268 -3.90 -20.53 20.92
N ASP A 269 -3.03 -19.54 21.09
CA ASP A 269 -3.39 -18.13 21.03
C ASP A 269 -2.90 -17.51 19.71
N ILE A 270 -3.65 -16.56 19.18
CA ILE A 270 -3.24 -15.82 17.97
C ILE A 270 -2.02 -14.97 18.33
N GLU A 271 -0.90 -15.26 17.70
CA GLU A 271 0.35 -14.52 17.87
C GLU A 271 0.46 -13.38 16.86
N GLN A 272 0.08 -13.64 15.61
CA GLN A 272 0.13 -12.66 14.52
C GLN A 272 -1.08 -12.79 13.60
N VAL A 273 -1.48 -11.67 13.01
CA VAL A 273 -2.48 -11.65 11.94
C VAL A 273 -1.78 -11.17 10.67
N GLY A 274 -1.73 -12.03 9.66
CA GLY A 274 -1.23 -11.71 8.33
C GLY A 274 -2.38 -11.32 7.38
N ASN A 275 -2.05 -11.04 6.11
CA ASN A 275 -3.06 -10.66 5.11
C ASN A 275 -3.99 -11.84 4.78
N GLU A 276 -3.40 -12.97 4.37
CA GLU A 276 -4.14 -14.16 3.91
C GLU A 276 -4.29 -15.23 5.02
N PHE A 277 -3.60 -15.09 6.16
CA PHE A 277 -3.55 -16.09 7.23
C PHE A 277 -3.40 -15.45 8.63
N ILE A 278 -3.58 -16.25 9.67
CA ILE A 278 -3.21 -15.95 11.06
C ILE A 278 -2.10 -16.90 11.50
N VAL A 279 -1.25 -16.46 12.43
CA VAL A 279 -0.27 -17.30 13.11
C VAL A 279 -0.79 -17.62 14.49
N VAL A 280 -0.88 -18.90 14.81
CA VAL A 280 -1.31 -19.39 16.12
C VAL A 280 -0.12 -20.03 16.81
N ARG A 281 0.10 -19.66 18.07
CA ARG A 281 1.16 -20.18 18.90
C ARG A 281 0.60 -21.14 19.94
N GLU A 282 1.02 -22.40 19.89
CA GLU A 282 0.71 -23.42 20.89
C GLU A 282 1.93 -23.68 21.78
N GLY A 283 1.72 -23.67 23.11
CA GLY A 283 2.71 -24.07 24.09
C GLY A 283 3.64 -22.95 24.58
N VAL A 284 4.38 -23.24 25.68
CA VAL A 284 5.30 -22.28 26.33
C VAL A 284 6.76 -22.73 26.23
N ALA A 285 7.04 -24.02 26.40
CA ALA A 285 8.40 -24.59 26.34
C ALA A 285 8.71 -25.31 25.02
N ARG A 286 7.70 -25.90 24.38
CA ARG A 286 7.77 -26.45 23.02
C ARG A 286 6.75 -25.69 22.18
N ILE A 287 7.23 -24.64 21.56
CA ILE A 287 6.41 -23.70 20.80
C ILE A 287 6.14 -24.29 19.42
N ARG A 288 4.87 -24.34 19.03
CA ARG A 288 4.45 -24.67 17.67
C ARG A 288 3.76 -23.47 17.05
N HIS A 289 4.08 -23.21 15.78
CA HIS A 289 3.45 -22.15 15.00
C HIS A 289 2.56 -22.78 13.93
N TYR A 290 1.29 -22.38 13.92
CA TYR A 290 0.33 -22.76 12.89
C TYR A 290 0.00 -21.56 12.01
N TYR A 291 0.19 -21.71 10.71
CA TYR A 291 -0.11 -20.69 9.71
C TYR A 291 -1.45 -21.03 9.06
N ILE A 292 -2.53 -20.41 9.56
CA ILE A 292 -3.90 -20.79 9.22
C ILE A 292 -4.49 -19.76 8.25
N PRO A 293 -4.80 -20.14 7.00
CA PRO A 293 -5.43 -19.23 6.05
C PRO A 293 -6.78 -18.73 6.56
N LYS A 294 -7.10 -17.45 6.32
CA LYS A 294 -8.37 -16.85 6.75
C LYS A 294 -9.59 -17.50 6.08
N SER A 295 -9.42 -18.18 4.95
CA SER A 295 -10.48 -18.99 4.31
C SER A 295 -10.94 -20.14 5.21
N TYR A 296 -10.07 -20.69 6.06
CA TYR A 296 -10.43 -21.70 7.05
C TYR A 296 -11.15 -21.12 8.27
N ILE A 297 -11.17 -19.80 8.49
CA ILE A 297 -11.90 -19.22 9.62
C ILE A 297 -13.39 -19.20 9.27
N ASN A 298 -14.22 -19.88 10.05
CA ASN A 298 -15.66 -19.98 9.79
C ASN A 298 -16.52 -19.24 10.80
N ASN A 299 -15.99 -18.94 11.99
CA ASN A 299 -16.74 -18.24 13.02
C ASN A 299 -15.83 -17.46 13.99
N TYR A 300 -16.43 -16.50 14.68
CA TYR A 300 -15.83 -15.76 15.79
C TYR A 300 -16.92 -15.38 16.79
N ASP A 301 -16.78 -15.81 18.04
CA ASP A 301 -17.79 -15.60 19.09
C ASP A 301 -17.50 -14.37 19.99
N GLY A 302 -16.50 -13.55 19.64
CA GLY A 302 -16.03 -12.45 20.48
C GLY A 302 -14.85 -12.83 21.39
N SER A 303 -14.61 -14.13 21.64
CA SER A 303 -13.52 -14.62 22.50
C SER A 303 -12.60 -15.61 21.79
N SER A 304 -13.12 -16.41 20.87
CA SER A 304 -12.39 -17.47 20.17
C SER A 304 -12.65 -17.40 18.66
N VAL A 305 -11.61 -17.63 17.88
CA VAL A 305 -11.69 -17.81 16.42
C VAL A 305 -11.84 -19.29 16.13
N TYR A 306 -12.82 -19.66 15.30
CA TYR A 306 -13.07 -21.05 14.93
C TYR A 306 -12.50 -21.35 13.55
N VAL A 307 -11.68 -22.40 13.50
CA VAL A 307 -11.03 -22.90 12.30
C VAL A 307 -11.79 -24.12 11.81
N ALA A 308 -12.12 -24.13 10.53
CA ALA A 308 -12.80 -25.18 9.79
C ALA A 308 -11.89 -26.40 9.53
N ALA A 309 -11.20 -26.87 10.57
CA ALA A 309 -10.42 -28.09 10.58
C ALA A 309 -10.65 -28.81 11.93
N PRO A 310 -10.64 -30.15 11.98
CA PRO A 310 -10.59 -30.89 13.24
C PRO A 310 -9.19 -30.87 13.84
N SER A 311 -9.08 -30.95 15.16
CA SER A 311 -7.81 -30.88 15.90
C SER A 311 -6.74 -31.84 15.40
N GLY A 312 -7.12 -33.08 15.07
CA GLY A 312 -6.21 -34.09 14.54
C GLY A 312 -5.57 -33.77 13.18
N LEU A 313 -6.05 -32.75 12.46
CA LEU A 313 -5.50 -32.33 11.17
C LEU A 313 -4.75 -30.99 11.22
N VAL A 314 -4.82 -30.26 12.34
CA VAL A 314 -4.24 -28.91 12.45
C VAL A 314 -2.74 -28.94 12.25
N SER A 315 -2.03 -29.82 12.97
CA SER A 315 -0.58 -29.94 12.84
C SER A 315 -0.14 -30.31 11.43
N ALA A 316 -0.77 -31.34 10.85
CA ALA A 316 -0.42 -31.79 9.50
C ALA A 316 -0.65 -30.71 8.43
N LYS A 317 -1.72 -29.92 8.56
CA LYS A 317 -2.06 -28.90 7.57
C LYS A 317 -1.28 -27.60 7.76
N PHE A 318 -1.17 -27.11 8.99
CA PHE A 318 -0.79 -25.72 9.26
C PHE A 318 0.53 -25.54 10.02
N GLU A 319 1.07 -26.59 10.66
CA GLU A 319 2.31 -26.45 11.46
C GLU A 319 3.51 -26.25 10.56
N ARG A 320 4.27 -25.18 10.79
CA ARG A 320 5.53 -24.92 10.07
C ARG A 320 6.56 -24.35 11.04
N GLU A 321 7.82 -24.73 10.87
CA GLU A 321 8.93 -24.17 11.66
C GLU A 321 9.32 -22.76 11.18
N THR A 322 9.10 -22.47 9.89
CA THR A 322 9.37 -21.18 9.25
C THR A 322 8.12 -20.65 8.56
N GLU A 323 8.07 -19.34 8.36
CA GLU A 323 6.96 -18.71 7.63
C GLU A 323 6.84 -19.30 6.21
N PRO A 324 5.67 -19.85 5.84
CA PRO A 324 5.44 -20.44 4.53
C PRO A 324 5.37 -19.36 3.44
N THR A 325 5.65 -19.76 2.20
CA THR A 325 5.57 -18.81 1.08
C THR A 325 4.12 -18.39 0.82
N PRO A 326 3.88 -17.21 0.21
CA PRO A 326 2.54 -16.80 -0.20
C PRO A 326 1.84 -17.84 -1.10
N GLU A 327 2.59 -18.52 -1.96
CA GLU A 327 2.10 -19.60 -2.80
C GLU A 327 1.62 -20.81 -1.97
N ASP A 328 2.37 -21.20 -0.95
CA ASP A 328 1.98 -22.28 -0.02
C ASP A 328 0.69 -21.90 0.73
N ILE A 329 0.58 -20.65 1.18
CA ILE A 329 -0.62 -20.14 1.85
C ILE A 329 -1.83 -20.15 0.92
N ARG A 330 -1.67 -19.74 -0.35
CA ARG A 330 -2.76 -19.76 -1.34
C ARG A 330 -3.18 -21.17 -1.72
N MET A 331 -2.21 -22.08 -1.86
CA MET A 331 -2.51 -23.51 -2.07
C MET A 331 -3.30 -24.08 -0.90
N LEU A 332 -2.90 -23.79 0.33
CA LEU A 332 -3.65 -24.17 1.52
C LEU A 332 -5.05 -23.53 1.50
N ALA A 333 -5.15 -22.24 1.20
CA ALA A 333 -6.40 -21.50 1.20
C ALA A 333 -7.45 -22.05 0.21
N ASN A 334 -7.00 -22.53 -0.96
CA ASN A 334 -7.85 -23.18 -1.97
C ASN A 334 -8.39 -24.55 -1.53
N ASP A 335 -7.71 -25.21 -0.60
CA ASP A 335 -8.11 -26.50 -0.03
C ASP A 335 -9.11 -26.35 1.14
N ALA A 336 -9.54 -25.11 1.42
CA ALA A 336 -10.45 -24.81 2.52
C ALA A 336 -11.83 -25.46 2.29
N PRO A 337 -12.41 -26.12 3.31
CA PRO A 337 -13.74 -26.69 3.17
C PRO A 337 -14.78 -25.59 2.96
N PRO A 338 -15.81 -25.84 2.14
CA PRO A 338 -16.89 -24.88 1.95
C PRO A 338 -17.54 -24.56 3.30
N ARG A 339 -17.73 -23.27 3.59
CA ARG A 339 -18.34 -22.82 4.84
C ARG A 339 -19.79 -23.32 4.86
N LYS A 340 -20.12 -24.17 5.83
CA LYS A 340 -21.51 -24.63 6.04
C LYS A 340 -22.36 -23.41 6.42
N ALA A 341 -23.43 -23.17 5.65
CA ALA A 341 -24.50 -22.28 6.09
C ALA A 341 -25.05 -22.83 7.40
N SER A 342 -25.14 -21.96 8.42
CA SER A 342 -25.70 -22.32 9.72
C SER A 342 -27.21 -22.45 9.65
#